data_AF-A0A8T3M7A2-F1
#
_entry.id   AF-A0A8T3M7A2-F1
#
_cell.length_a   1.000
_cell.length_b   1.000
_cell.length_c   1.000
_cell.angle_alpha   90.00
_cell.angle_beta   90.00
_cell.angle_gamma   90.00
#
_symmetry.space_group_name_H-M   'P 1'
#
loop_
_entity.id
_entity.type
_entity.pdbx_description
1 polymer ?
#
loop_
_entity_poly.entity_id
_entity_poly.type
_entity_poly.pdbx_seq_one_letter_code
_entity_poly.pdbx_strand_id
1 'polypeptide(L)' 'MDDRTRRALSRGHLIDITTTGRRSGAPRRIEIAFHNIEGRLFVSGMPADARAPGSTISRRIRGSRST' A
#
# COMPACT_ATOMS: atom_id res chain seq x y z
N MET A 1 18.25 5.27 -2.78
CA MET A 1 17.38 5.56 -1.63
C MET A 1 18.22 6.30 -0.60
N ASP A 2 17.78 7.49 -0.15
CA ASP A 2 18.50 8.28 0.86
C ASP A 2 18.37 7.66 2.26
N ASP A 3 19.33 7.94 3.14
CA ASP A 3 19.40 7.39 4.50
C ASP A 3 18.29 7.93 5.41
N ARG A 4 17.87 9.19 5.22
CA ARG A 4 16.70 9.71 5.95
C ARG A 4 15.44 8.96 5.54
N THR A 5 15.28 8.70 4.24
CA THR A 5 14.12 7.96 3.72
C THR A 5 14.11 6.53 4.25
N ARG A 6 15.27 5.84 4.28
CA ARG A 6 15.36 4.49 4.89
C ARG A 6 14.99 4.49 6.36
N ARG A 7 15.51 5.46 7.14
CA ARG A 7 15.18 5.59 8.56
C ARG A 7 13.68 5.86 8.77
N ALA A 8 13.06 6.69 7.95
CA ALA A 8 11.62 6.95 8.01
C ALA A 8 10.79 5.68 7.74
N LEU A 9 11.18 4.88 6.74
CA LEU A 9 10.51 3.63 6.38
C LEU A 9 10.79 2.45 7.34
N SER A 10 11.79 2.57 8.22
CA SER A 10 12.11 1.51 9.19
C SER A 10 11.19 1.48 10.41
N ARG A 11 10.56 2.61 10.73
CA ARG A 11 9.84 2.80 12.01
C ARG A 11 8.36 2.40 11.96
N GLY A 12 7.79 2.23 10.76
CA GLY A 12 6.36 1.92 10.57
C GLY A 12 5.45 3.08 11.01
N HIS A 13 4.79 3.76 10.07
CA HIS A 13 4.00 4.97 10.34
C HIS A 13 2.79 5.08 9.41
N LEU A 14 2.03 6.17 9.55
CA LEU A 14 1.03 6.59 8.56
C LEU A 14 1.73 7.19 7.34
N ILE A 15 1.25 6.83 6.15
CA ILE A 15 1.68 7.40 4.89
C ILE A 15 0.47 7.78 4.05
N ASP A 16 0.61 8.85 3.28
CA ASP A 16 -0.28 9.13 2.18
C ASP A 16 0.12 8.28 0.97
N ILE A 17 -0.83 7.55 0.41
CA ILE A 17 -0.67 6.90 -0.89
C ILE A 17 -1.70 7.42 -1.87
N THR A 18 -1.24 7.76 -3.06
CA THR A 18 -2.11 8.02 -4.21
C THR A 18 -2.14 6.78 -5.08
N THR A 19 -3.33 6.20 -5.25
CA THR A 19 -3.55 5.03 -6.10
C THR A 19 -4.45 5.39 -7.27
N THR A 20 -4.17 4.83 -8.44
CA THR A 20 -5.07 4.93 -9.58
C THR A 20 -6.06 3.78 -9.52
N GLY A 21 -7.36 4.08 -9.41
CA GLY A 21 -8.39 3.06 -9.34
C GLY A 21 -8.42 2.20 -10.61
N ARG A 22 -8.20 0.89 -10.49
CA ARG A 22 -8.16 -0.04 -11.64
C ARG A 22 -9.37 0.08 -12.57
N ARG A 23 -10.57 0.27 -12.01
CA ARG A 23 -11.83 0.37 -12.76
C ARG A 23 -12.13 1.78 -13.26
N SER A 24 -11.80 2.79 -12.47
CA SER A 24 -12.20 4.17 -12.74
C SER A 24 -11.13 5.03 -13.41
N GLY A 25 -9.87 4.61 -13.41
CA GLY A 25 -8.74 5.44 -13.88
C GLY A 25 -8.45 6.68 -13.02
N ALA A 26 -9.33 7.03 -12.08
CA ALA A 26 -9.18 8.20 -11.24
C ALA A 26 -8.12 8.01 -10.13
N PRO A 27 -7.29 9.04 -9.86
CA PRO A 27 -6.40 9.07 -8.71
C PRO A 27 -7.20 9.20 -7.41
N ARG A 28 -6.79 8.46 -6.39
CA ARG A 28 -7.37 8.47 -5.04
C ARG A 28 -6.27 8.54 -4.01
N ARG A 29 -6.30 9.57 -3.15
CA ARG A 29 -5.40 9.71 -2.02
C ARG A 29 -6.05 9.10 -0.78
N ILE A 30 -5.32 8.25 -0.07
CA ILE A 30 -5.72 7.71 1.21
C ILE A 30 -4.54 7.78 2.19
N GLU A 31 -4.85 8.06 3.44
CA GLU A 31 -3.93 7.86 4.56
C GLU A 31 -4.01 6.39 4.99
N ILE A 32 -2.86 5.74 5.12
CA ILE A 32 -2.80 4.31 5.44
C ILE A 32 -1.59 4.01 6.33
N ALA A 33 -1.77 3.09 7.28
CA ALA A 33 -0.65 2.62 8.09
C ALA A 33 0.20 1.61 7.30
N PHE A 34 1.52 1.69 7.48
CA PHE A 34 2.43 0.68 6.97
C PHE A 34 3.30 0.09 8.08
N HIS A 35 3.68 -1.17 7.88
CA HIS A 35 4.55 -1.93 8.76
C HIS A 35 5.78 -2.39 7.96
N ASN A 36 6.96 -2.19 8.54
CA ASN A 36 8.18 -2.79 8.02
C ASN A 36 8.44 -4.07 8.81
N ILE A 37 8.28 -5.23 8.17
CA ILE A 37 8.50 -6.54 8.79
C ILE A 37 9.57 -7.24 7.95
N GLU A 38 10.72 -7.53 8.55
CA GLU A 38 11.86 -8.17 7.88
C GLU A 38 12.32 -7.45 6.60
N GLY A 39 12.30 -6.10 6.61
CA GLY A 39 12.67 -5.30 5.44
C GLY A 39 11.60 -5.23 4.34
N ARG A 40 10.42 -5.84 4.56
CA ARG A 40 9.29 -5.82 3.65
C ARG A 40 8.26 -4.83 4.15
N LEU A 41 7.79 -3.97 3.25
CA LEU A 41 6.75 -2.99 3.54
C LEU A 41 5.38 -3.64 3.32
N PHE A 42 4.61 -3.71 4.39
CA PHE A 42 3.21 -4.13 4.40
C PHE A 42 2.35 -2.92 4.64
N VAL A 43 1.25 -2.79 3.89
CA VAL A 43 0.30 -1.71 4.06
C VAL A 43 -1.00 -2.33 4.59
N SER A 44 -1.52 -1.79 5.69
CA SER A 44 -2.75 -2.29 6.33
C SER A 44 -3.93 -1.39 5.99
N GLY A 45 -5.02 -1.98 5.50
CA GLY A 45 -6.24 -1.23 5.18
C GLY A 45 -7.22 -2.06 4.36
N MET A 46 -8.50 -1.70 4.40
CA MET A 46 -9.49 -2.27 3.49
C MET A 46 -9.42 -1.50 2.17
N PRO A 47 -9.19 -2.18 1.04
CA PRO A 47 -9.21 -1.51 -0.25
C PRO A 47 -10.64 -0.98 -0.52
N ALA A 48 -10.73 0.17 -1.17
CA ALA A 48 -12.00 0.90 -1.28
C ALA A 48 -13.09 0.13 -2.06
N ASP A 49 -12.71 -0.86 -2.88
CA ASP A 49 -13.63 -1.75 -3.56
C ASP A 49 -14.28 -2.77 -2.63
N ALA A 50 -13.60 -3.20 -1.55
CA ALA A 50 -14.12 -4.07 -0.49
C ALA A 50 -15.40 -3.53 0.18
N ARG A 51 -15.58 -2.20 0.17
CA ARG A 51 -16.74 -1.52 0.77
C ARG A 51 -17.97 -1.55 -0.13
N ALA A 52 -17.83 -1.94 -1.41
CA ALA A 52 -18.96 -2.06 -2.31
C ALA A 52 -19.60 -3.46 -2.17
N PRO A 53 -20.95 -3.56 -2.10
CA PRO A 53 -21.63 -4.85 -2.09
C PRO A 53 -21.22 -5.68 -3.32
N GLY A 54 -20.77 -6.92 -3.10
CA GLY A 54 -20.40 -7.86 -4.17
C GLY A 54 -18.94 -7.82 -4.65
N SER A 55 -18.02 -7.16 -3.95
CA SER A 55 -16.60 -7.14 -4.33
C SER A 55 -15.84 -8.41 -3.93
N THR A 56 -15.46 -9.25 -4.90
CA THR A 56 -14.50 -10.35 -4.69
C THR A 56 -13.08 -9.84 -4.94
N ILE A 57 -12.26 -9.72 -3.89
CA ILE A 57 -10.86 -9.29 -3.99
C ILE A 57 -9.99 -10.48 -4.39
N SER A 58 -9.72 -10.64 -5.69
CA SER A 58 -8.70 -11.58 -6.18
C SER A 58 -7.31 -10.98 -6.00
N ARG A 59 -6.57 -11.44 -5.00
CA ARG A 59 -5.29 -10.87 -4.56
C ARG A 59 -4.10 -11.61 -5.20
N ARG A 60 -3.51 -11.05 -6.27
CA ARG A 60 -2.15 -11.42 -6.73
C ARG A 60 -1.20 -10.26 -6.42
N ILE A 61 -0.60 -10.29 -5.23
CA ILE A 61 0.48 -9.36 -4.89
C ILE A 61 1.74 -9.89 -5.59
N ARG A 62 2.10 -9.33 -6.74
CA ARG A 62 3.42 -9.58 -7.33
C ARG A 62 4.45 -8.83 -6.49
N GLY A 63 5.05 -9.51 -5.52
CA GLY A 63 6.28 -9.05 -4.89
C GLY A 63 7.35 -8.98 -5.97
N SER A 64 7.80 -7.77 -6.30
CA SER A 64 9.03 -7.57 -7.06
C SER A 64 10.17 -8.12 -6.22
N ARG A 65 10.77 -9.23 -6.66
CA ARG A 65 12.07 -9.68 -6.14
C ARG A 65 13.08 -8.60 -6.50
N SER A 66 13.64 -7.93 -5.49
CA SER A 66 14.95 -7.32 -5.68
C SER A 66 15.96 -8.45 -5.63
N THR A 67 16.61 -8.68 -6.76
CA THR A 67 17.95 -9.28 -6.81
C THR A 67 18.92 -8.42 -6.00
#